data_AF-A0A2P6Q8J1-F1
#
_entry.id   AF-A0A2P6Q8J1-F1
#
_cell.length_a   1.000
_cell.length_b   1.000
_cell.length_c   1.000
_cell.angle_alpha   90.00
_cell.angle_beta   90.00
_cell.angle_gamma   90.00
#
_symmetry.space_group_name_H-M   'P 1'
#
loop_
_entity.id
_entity.type
_entity.pdbx_description
1 polymer ?
#
loop_
_entity_poly.entity_id
_entity_poly.type
_entity_poly.pdbx_seq_one_letter_code
_entity_poly.pdbx_strand_id
1 'polypeptide(L)' 'MGHDLSVFSYASVMAATINFADENKLGEGGFGPVYKGKLATGLEIAVKRLSKCSGQGTLEF' A
#
# COMPACT_ATOMS: atom_id res chain seq x y z
N MET A 1 2.87 25.00 1.04
CA MET A 1 1.86 23.97 1.34
C MET A 1 2.60 22.67 1.56
N GLY A 2 2.93 22.34 2.81
CA GLY A 2 3.73 21.16 3.13
C GLY A 2 2.90 19.90 2.89
N HIS A 3 3.46 18.94 2.16
CA HIS A 3 2.85 17.63 1.99
C HIS A 3 3.06 16.90 3.32
N ASP A 4 1.99 16.61 4.05
CA ASP A 4 2.04 15.83 5.28
C ASP A 4 2.43 14.38 4.92
N LEU A 5 3.73 14.11 4.92
CA LEU A 5 4.27 12.78 4.63
C LEU A 5 4.37 11.99 5.94
N SER A 6 3.40 11.10 6.13
CA SER A 6 3.44 10.11 7.20
C SER A 6 4.31 8.92 6.79
N VAL A 7 5.41 8.69 7.50
CA VAL A 7 6.31 7.55 7.27
C VAL A 7 5.83 6.35 8.09
N PHE A 8 5.55 5.24 7.40
CA PHE A 8 5.16 3.98 8.02
C PHE A 8 6.26 2.94 7.88
N SER A 9 6.45 2.09 8.91
CA SER A 9 7.36 0.95 8.81
C SER A 9 6.75 -0.14 7.94
N TYR A 10 7.59 -0.90 7.23
CA TYR A 10 7.13 -2.05 6.46
C TYR A 10 6.36 -3.06 7.33
N ALA A 11 6.81 -3.28 8.57
CA ALA A 11 6.12 -4.13 9.54
C ALA A 11 4.70 -3.65 9.86
N SER A 12 4.50 -2.34 10.05
CA SER A 12 3.15 -1.78 10.29
C SER A 12 2.22 -1.95 9.09
N VAL A 13 2.76 -1.80 7.87
CA VAL A 13 1.99 -1.99 6.63
C VAL A 13 1.63 -3.46 6.42
N MET A 14 2.56 -4.38 6.69
CA MET A 14 2.30 -5.82 6.67
C MET A 14 1.22 -6.20 7.67
N ALA A 15 1.32 -5.75 8.93
CA ALA A 15 0.32 -6.03 9.94
C ALA A 15 -1.06 -5.49 9.54
N ALA A 16 -1.12 -4.25 9.01
CA ALA A 16 -2.36 -3.62 8.59
C ALA A 16 -3.07 -4.37 7.45
N THR A 17 -2.32 -5.03 6.57
CA THR A 17 -2.85 -5.75 5.39
C THR A 17 -2.97 -7.26 5.58
N ILE A 18 -2.72 -7.76 6.79
CA ILE A 18 -2.64 -9.21 7.10
C ILE A 18 -1.62 -9.88 6.17
N ASN A 19 -0.39 -9.34 6.17
CA ASN A 19 0.71 -9.78 5.32
C ASN A 19 0.36 -9.78 3.81
N PHE A 20 -0.34 -8.75 3.35
CA PHE A 20 -0.81 -8.63 1.96
C PHE A 20 -1.70 -9.82 1.51
N ALA A 21 -2.58 -10.31 2.39
CA ALA A 21 -3.51 -11.40 2.07
C ALA A 21 -4.36 -11.10 0.82
N ASP A 22 -4.55 -12.09 -0.05
CA ASP A 22 -5.36 -11.94 -1.27
C ASP A 22 -6.82 -11.58 -0.97
N GLU A 23 -7.36 -11.98 0.19
CA GLU A 23 -8.70 -11.57 0.67
C GLU A 23 -8.83 -10.06 0.83
N ASN A 24 -7.72 -9.37 1.09
CA ASN A 24 -7.66 -7.92 1.21
C ASN A 24 -7.33 -7.24 -0.12
N LYS A 25 -7.12 -7.97 -1.21
CA LYS A 25 -6.78 -7.36 -2.50
C LYS A 25 -7.98 -6.62 -3.07
N LEU A 26 -7.80 -5.32 -3.30
CA LEU A 26 -8.80 -4.44 -3.90
C LEU A 26 -8.72 -4.45 -5.43
N GLY A 27 -7.54 -4.71 -5.99
CA GLY A 27 -7.32 -4.78 -7.44
C GLY A 27 -5.85 -4.91 -7.79
N GLU A 28 -5.57 -5.16 -9.07
CA GLU A 28 -4.22 -5.21 -9.63
C GLU A 28 -4.24 -4.68 -11.06
N GLY A 29 -3.17 -3.97 -11.42
CA GLY A 29 -2.92 -3.53 -12.79
C GLY A 29 -1.42 -3.40 -13.04
N GLY A 30 -1.03 -2.71 -14.11
CA GLY A 30 0.37 -2.58 -14.54
C GLY A 30 1.34 -1.97 -13.50
N PHE A 31 0.83 -1.39 -12.42
CA PHE A 31 1.60 -0.81 -11.33
C PHE A 31 1.70 -1.70 -10.08
N GLY A 32 1.12 -2.90 -10.13
CA GLY A 32 1.07 -3.84 -9.02
C GLY A 32 -0.27 -3.83 -8.26
N PRO A 33 -0.38 -4.70 -7.24
CA PRO A 33 -1.60 -4.89 -6.47
C PRO A 33 -1.85 -3.76 -5.46
N VAL A 34 -3.14 -3.52 -5.19
CA VAL A 34 -3.64 -2.63 -4.13
C VAL A 34 -4.37 -3.49 -3.10
N TYR A 35 -4.04 -3.31 -1.83
CA TYR A 35 -4.64 -4.04 -0.71
C TYR A 35 -5.38 -3.11 0.23
N LYS A 36 -6.49 -3.57 0.78
CA LYS A 36 -7.14 -2.99 1.95
C LYS A 36 -6.29 -3.27 3.17
N GLY A 37 -6.15 -2.28 4.05
CA GLY A 37 -5.55 -2.48 5.36
C GLY A 37 -6.26 -1.68 6.44
N LYS A 38 -5.98 -2.02 7.69
CA LYS A 38 -6.45 -1.27 8.87
C LYS A 38 -5.28 -1.02 9.81
N LEU A 39 -4.94 0.26 10.01
CA LEU A 39 -3.89 0.64 10.95
C LEU A 39 -4.31 0.29 12.39
N ALA A 40 -3.34 0.26 13.32
CA ALA A 40 -3.61 0.03 14.75
C ALA A 40 -4.57 1.08 15.34
N THR A 41 -4.62 2.28 14.76
CA THR A 41 -5.57 3.35 15.10
C THR A 41 -7.02 3.04 14.69
N GLY A 42 -7.23 1.98 13.92
CA GLY A 42 -8.51 1.64 13.32
C GLY A 42 -8.78 2.31 11.96
N LEU A 43 -7.88 3.20 11.51
CA LEU A 43 -8.00 3.85 10.20
C LEU A 43 -7.87 2.82 9.07
N GLU A 44 -8.87 2.78 8.19
CA GLU A 44 -8.81 1.98 6.96
C GLU A 44 -7.95 2.69 5.91
N ILE A 45 -7.11 1.92 5.23
CA ILE A 45 -6.15 2.41 4.24
C ILE A 45 -6.14 1.53 2.99
N ALA A 46 -5.66 2.09 1.88
CA ALA A 46 -5.29 1.35 0.69
C ALA A 46 -3.77 1.34 0.56
N VAL A 47 -3.17 0.17 0.37
CA VAL A 47 -1.73 -0.03 0.23
C VAL A 47 -1.43 -0.50 -1.17
N LYS A 48 -0.80 0.36 -1.98
CA LYS A 48 -0.32 0.01 -3.31
C LYS A 48 1.10 -0.52 -3.23
N ARG A 49 1.32 -1.78 -3.64
CA ARG A 49 2.65 -2.38 -3.69
C ARG A 49 3.19 -2.29 -5.12
N LEU A 50 4.11 -1.36 -5.34
CA LEU A 50 4.73 -1.18 -6.67
C LEU A 50 5.48 -2.45 -7.08
N SER A 51 5.20 -2.94 -8.29
CA SER A 51 5.93 -4.07 -8.86
C SER A 51 7.30 -3.61 -9.35
N LYS A 52 8.35 -4.42 -9.10
CA LYS A 52 9.74 -4.11 -9.51
C LYS A 52 9.92 -3.94 -11.03
N CYS A 53 8.97 -4.42 -11.82
CA CYS A 53 9.04 -4.42 -13.29
C CYS A 53 8.16 -3.33 -13.94
N SER A 54 7.43 -2.53 -13.16
CA SER A 54 6.62 -1.45 -13.73
C SER A 54 7.48 -0.20 -13.92
N GLY A 55 7.96 0.01 -15.15
CA GLY A 55 8.64 1.25 -15.53
C GLY A 55 7.77 2.52 -15.41
N GLN A 56 6.47 2.38 -15.13
CA GLN A 56 5.55 3.50 -14.98
C GLN A 56 5.44 4.04 -13.53
N GLY A 57 5.90 3.30 -12.52
CA GLY A 57 5.62 3.65 -11.12
C GLY A 57 6.51 4.74 -10.49
N THR A 58 7.75 4.92 -10.94
CA THR A 58 8.75 5.71 -10.18
C THR A 58 8.54 7.23 -10.23
N LEU A 59 7.72 7.75 -11.16
CA LEU A 59 7.47 9.19 -11.32
C LEU A 59 6.15 9.66 -10.69
N GLU A 60 5.23 8.73 -10.39
CA GLU A 60 3.84 9.05 -10.02
C GLU A 60 3.54 8.92 -8.51
N PHE A 61 4.56 8.65 -7.68
CA PHE A 61 4.46 8.54 -6.22
C PHE A 61 5.65 9.20 -5.53
#